data_AF-A0A7X0ERQ7-F1
#
_entry.id   AF-A0A7X0ERQ7-F1
#
_cell.length_a   1.000
_cell.length_b   1.000
_cell.length_c   1.000
_cell.angle_alpha   90.00
_cell.angle_beta   90.00
_cell.angle_gamma   90.00
#
_symmetry.space_group_name_H-M   'P 1'
#
loop_
_entity.id
_entity.type
_entity.pdbx_description
1 polymer ?
#
loop_
_entity_poly.entity_id
_entity_poly.type
_entity_poly.pdbx_seq_one_letter_code
_entity_poly.pdbx_strand_id
1 'polypeptide(L)'
;MSLPAAAMQAREAFTACAGWEQRARLLMQWGERLEPLQEAERNEHNRVQGCESLVWLVADQRTPAMAFRATSDARLLRGLLAVLLVRVNGLSAAELATLDLPAWFNELGLGRQLSPSRSNGLNAVLQRMIALAD
;
A
#
# COMPACT_ATOMS: atom_id res chain seq x y z
N MET A 1 14.84 0.72 -12.62
CA MET A 1 13.61 1.47 -12.96
C MET A 1 13.50 2.67 -12.04
N SER A 2 13.07 3.82 -12.55
CA SER A 2 12.88 5.04 -11.76
C SER A 2 11.66 4.90 -10.85
N LEU A 3 11.77 5.36 -9.60
CA LEU A 3 10.62 5.47 -8.68
C LEU A 3 9.55 6.40 -9.28
N PRO A 4 8.25 6.05 -9.20
CA PRO A 4 7.18 6.99 -9.54
C PRO A 4 7.31 8.30 -8.76
N ALA A 5 6.91 9.44 -9.35
CA ALA A 5 7.01 10.74 -8.69
C ALA A 5 6.31 10.77 -7.32
N ALA A 6 5.16 10.11 -7.20
CA ALA A 6 4.44 9.98 -5.92
C ALA A 6 5.24 9.17 -4.88
N ALA A 7 5.96 8.12 -5.30
CA ALA A 7 6.83 7.34 -4.44
C ALA A 7 8.05 8.16 -3.99
N MET A 8 8.64 8.98 -4.87
CA MET A 8 9.72 9.90 -4.48
C MET A 8 9.27 10.90 -3.41
N GLN A 9 8.10 11.52 -3.58
CA GLN A 9 7.53 12.44 -2.60
C GLN A 9 7.24 11.75 -1.25
N ALA A 10 6.73 10.50 -1.28
CA ALA A 10 6.56 9.71 -0.07
C ALA A 10 7.89 9.51 0.64
N ARG A 11 8.93 9.09 -0.10
CA ARG A 11 10.26 8.87 0.46
C ARG A 11 10.81 10.12 1.11
N GLU A 12 10.75 11.27 0.45
CA GLU A 12 11.21 12.55 1.01
C GLU A 12 10.44 12.92 2.28
N ALA A 13 9.11 12.82 2.27
CA ALA A 13 8.28 13.17 3.43
C ALA A 13 8.55 12.28 4.65
N PHE A 14 8.68 10.96 4.45
CA PHE A 14 8.92 10.01 5.55
C PHE A 14 10.37 10.04 6.05
N THR A 15 11.34 10.34 5.19
CA THR A 15 12.75 10.48 5.60
C THR A 15 13.02 11.79 6.34
N ALA A 16 12.26 12.86 6.05
CA ALA A 16 12.32 14.13 6.79
C ALA A 16 11.81 14.03 8.24
N CYS A 17 11.07 12.97 8.59
CA CYS A 17 10.56 12.77 9.94
C CYS A 17 11.69 12.42 10.94
N ALA A 18 11.79 13.17 12.04
CA ALA A 18 12.83 12.99 13.05
C ALA A 18 12.71 11.68 13.85
N GLY A 19 11.54 11.04 13.85
CA GLY A 19 11.28 9.86 14.68
C GLY A 19 10.00 9.14 14.33
N TRP A 20 9.74 8.04 15.05
CA TRP A 20 8.57 7.19 14.82
C TRP A 20 7.25 7.94 15.01
N GLU A 21 7.12 8.76 16.04
CA GLU A 21 5.87 9.49 16.33
C GLU A 21 5.42 10.37 15.16
N GLN A 22 6.37 11.08 14.52
CA GLN A 22 6.08 11.88 13.33
C GLN A 22 5.72 11.01 12.13
N ARG A 23 6.45 9.90 11.90
CA ARG A 23 6.12 8.95 10.83
C ARG A 23 4.74 8.32 11.02
N ALA A 24 4.37 7.96 12.25
CA ALA A 24 3.07 7.40 12.57
C ALA A 24 1.96 8.39 12.27
N ARG A 25 2.11 9.66 12.69
CA ARG A 25 1.14 10.73 12.34
C ARG A 25 1.02 10.91 10.83
N LEU A 26 2.15 11.01 10.12
CA LEU A 26 2.16 11.15 8.67
C LEU A 26 1.48 9.95 7.99
N LEU A 27 1.75 8.73 8.47
CA LEU A 27 1.14 7.51 7.98
C LEU A 27 -0.39 7.51 8.13
N MET A 28 -0.91 8.01 9.26
CA MET A 28 -2.36 8.17 9.45
C MET A 28 -2.95 9.17 8.45
N GLN A 29 -2.30 10.32 8.26
CA GLN A 29 -2.74 11.35 7.30
C GLN A 29 -2.77 10.79 5.87
N TRP A 30 -1.77 10.00 5.49
CA TRP A 30 -1.74 9.35 4.18
C TRP A 30 -2.85 8.30 4.03
N GLY A 31 -3.13 7.52 5.08
CA GLY A 31 -4.24 6.58 5.11
C GLY A 31 -5.63 7.25 5.02
N GLU A 32 -5.76 8.53 5.41
CA GLU A 32 -6.99 9.32 5.27
C GLU A 32 -7.16 9.92 3.86
N ARG A 33 -6.07 10.03 3.10
CA ARG A 33 -6.08 10.51 1.71
C ARG A 33 -6.44 9.44 0.69
N LEU A 34 -6.56 8.18 1.11
CA LEU A 34 -6.97 7.10 0.23
C LEU A 34 -8.38 7.33 -0.31
N GLU A 35 -8.54 7.13 -1.62
CA GLU A 35 -9.87 7.13 -2.22
C GLU A 35 -10.72 6.05 -1.56
N PRO A 36 -11.89 6.40 -0.99
CA PRO A 36 -12.71 5.44 -0.28
C PRO A 36 -13.24 4.39 -1.26
N LEU A 37 -13.30 3.14 -0.79
CA LEU A 37 -14.10 2.11 -1.46
C LEU A 37 -15.58 2.34 -1.14
N GLN A 38 -16.42 2.20 -2.16
CA GLN A 38 -17.88 2.17 -2.03
C GLN A 38 -18.31 0.96 -1.20
N GLU A 39 -19.50 1.01 -0.62
CA GLU A 39 -20.03 -0.08 0.20
C GLU A 39 -20.12 -1.39 -0.59
N ALA A 40 -20.61 -1.33 -1.83
CA ALA A 40 -20.69 -2.48 -2.74
C ALA A 40 -19.31 -3.08 -3.09
N GLU A 41 -18.23 -2.30 -2.98
CA GLU A 41 -16.86 -2.75 -3.23
C GLU A 41 -16.25 -3.45 -2.03
N ARG A 42 -16.82 -3.31 -0.82
CA ARG A 42 -16.36 -3.96 0.41
C ARG A 42 -17.02 -5.33 0.60
N ASN A 43 -16.87 -6.18 -0.41
CA ASN A 43 -17.43 -7.53 -0.44
C ASN A 43 -16.32 -8.59 -0.35
N GLU A 44 -16.71 -9.87 -0.24
CA GLU A 44 -15.74 -10.98 -0.10
C GLU A 44 -14.87 -11.19 -1.36
N HIS A 45 -15.36 -10.82 -2.55
CA HIS A 45 -14.60 -10.94 -3.80
C HIS A 45 -13.38 -9.99 -3.85
N ASN A 46 -13.54 -8.78 -3.30
CA ASN A 46 -12.47 -7.79 -3.20
C ASN A 46 -11.62 -7.96 -1.93
N ARG A 47 -11.98 -8.91 -1.06
CA ARG A 47 -11.27 -9.12 0.21
C ARG A 47 -9.92 -9.80 -0.03
N VAL A 48 -8.88 -9.29 0.61
CA VAL A 48 -7.55 -9.89 0.61
C VAL A 48 -7.44 -10.86 1.79
N GLN A 49 -7.19 -12.14 1.49
CA GLN A 49 -6.98 -13.18 2.49
C GLN A 49 -5.54 -13.13 3.02
N GLY A 50 -5.31 -13.64 4.23
CA GLY A 50 -3.97 -13.69 4.85
C GLY A 50 -3.55 -12.42 5.60
N CYS A 51 -4.44 -11.43 5.71
CA CYS A 51 -4.27 -10.30 6.61
C CYS A 51 -4.96 -10.58 7.96
N GLU A 52 -4.34 -10.21 9.08
CA GLU A 52 -5.02 -10.25 10.40
C GLU A 52 -6.18 -9.23 10.47
N SER A 53 -5.98 -8.05 9.88
CA SER A 53 -7.01 -7.03 9.73
C SER A 53 -7.74 -7.20 8.40
N LEU A 54 -8.99 -6.76 8.31
CA LEU A 54 -9.73 -6.81 7.06
C LEU A 54 -9.11 -5.83 6.07
N VAL A 55 -8.86 -6.32 4.85
CA VAL A 55 -8.36 -5.53 3.74
C VAL A 55 -9.20 -5.81 2.51
N TRP A 56 -9.59 -4.75 1.81
CA TRP A 56 -10.23 -4.83 0.51
C TRP A 56 -9.37 -4.12 -0.52
N LEU A 57 -9.25 -4.70 -1.71
CA LEU A 57 -8.46 -4.21 -2.81
C LEU A 57 -9.28 -4.29 -4.10
N VAL A 58 -9.27 -3.21 -4.87
CA VAL A 58 -9.94 -3.09 -6.17
C VAL A 58 -8.93 -2.60 -7.20
N ALA A 59 -8.86 -3.28 -8.35
CA ALA A 59 -8.18 -2.76 -9.52
C ALA A 59 -9.09 -1.74 -10.22
N ASP A 60 -8.58 -0.53 -10.42
CA ASP A 60 -9.28 0.55 -11.07
C ASP A 60 -9.01 0.53 -12.57
N GLN A 61 -10.02 0.11 -13.33
CA GLN A 61 -9.96 0.05 -14.79
C GLN A 61 -10.31 1.39 -15.47
N ARG A 62 -10.59 2.45 -14.70
CA ARG A 62 -10.96 3.77 -15.25
C ARG A 62 -9.76 4.48 -15.87
N THR A 63 -8.53 4.08 -15.55
CA THR A 63 -7.29 4.68 -16.06
C THR A 63 -6.58 3.76 -17.05
N PRO A 64 -5.91 4.31 -18.08
CA PRO A 64 -5.14 3.50 -19.03
C PRO A 64 -3.91 2.84 -18.39
N ALA A 65 -3.45 3.37 -17.26
CA ALA A 65 -2.42 2.74 -16.43
C ALA A 65 -3.08 1.94 -15.30
N MET A 66 -2.46 0.82 -14.91
CA MET A 66 -2.92 0.00 -13.79
C MET A 66 -2.92 0.81 -12.49
N ALA A 67 -4.09 0.97 -11.88
CA ALA A 67 -4.24 1.67 -10.61
C ALA A 67 -5.03 0.80 -9.64
N PHE A 68 -4.71 0.90 -8.36
CA PHE A 68 -5.39 0.15 -7.30
C PHE A 68 -5.97 1.11 -6.26
N ARG A 69 -7.10 0.71 -5.69
CA ARG A 69 -7.69 1.31 -4.49
C ARG A 69 -7.79 0.25 -3.41
N ALA A 70 -7.46 0.61 -2.18
CA ALA A 70 -7.53 -0.32 -1.06
C ALA A 70 -7.98 0.37 0.21
N THR A 71 -8.56 -0.39 1.13
CA THR A 71 -8.86 0.09 2.48
C THR A 71 -8.71 -1.03 3.50
N SER A 72 -8.60 -0.65 4.77
CA SER A 72 -8.57 -1.58 5.89
C SER A 72 -9.35 -1.01 7.08
N ASP A 73 -9.91 -1.91 7.89
CA ASP A 73 -10.50 -1.59 9.20
C ASP A 73 -9.44 -1.12 10.21
N ALA A 74 -8.18 -1.55 10.07
CA ALA A 74 -7.08 -1.09 10.89
C ALA A 74 -6.45 0.22 10.35
N ARG A 75 -6.52 1.29 11.15
CA ARG A 75 -5.97 2.62 10.80
C ARG A 75 -4.49 2.58 10.38
N LEU A 76 -3.67 1.84 11.12
CA LEU A 76 -2.25 1.71 10.81
C LEU A 76 -2.01 0.99 9.49
N LEU A 77 -2.71 -0.12 9.25
CA LEU A 77 -2.59 -0.86 8.00
C LEU A 77 -3.08 -0.03 6.82
N ARG A 78 -4.15 0.75 6.99
CA ARG A 78 -4.63 1.70 5.97
C ARG A 78 -3.55 2.73 5.58
N GLY A 79 -2.78 3.22 6.55
CA GLY A 79 -1.64 4.08 6.25
C GLY A 79 -0.52 3.34 5.50
N LEU A 80 -0.19 2.10 5.88
CA LEU A 80 0.79 1.29 5.15
C LEU A 80 0.34 0.99 3.71
N LEU A 81 -0.95 0.72 3.51
CA LEU A 81 -1.56 0.56 2.18
C LEU A 81 -1.41 1.84 1.35
N ALA A 82 -1.60 3.02 1.95
CA ALA A 82 -1.41 4.28 1.23
C ALA A 82 0.00 4.44 0.67
N VAL A 83 1.00 4.06 1.45
CA VAL A 83 2.40 4.17 1.02
C VAL A 83 2.80 3.04 0.06
N LEU A 84 2.14 1.88 0.14
CA LEU A 84 2.25 0.84 -0.88
C LEU A 84 1.66 1.31 -2.21
N LEU A 85 0.44 1.86 -2.21
CA LEU A 85 -0.28 2.28 -3.41
C LEU A 85 0.49 3.33 -4.22
N VAL A 86 1.13 4.31 -3.58
CA VAL A 86 1.97 5.29 -4.31
C VAL A 86 3.22 4.68 -4.94
N ARG A 87 3.67 3.52 -4.45
CA ARG A 87 4.82 2.79 -4.99
C ARG A 87 4.46 1.94 -6.19
N VAL A 88 3.23 1.41 -6.22
CA VAL A 88 2.79 0.38 -7.17
C VAL A 88 1.85 0.89 -8.26
N ASN A 89 1.10 1.96 -8.03
CA ASN A 89 0.19 2.49 -9.05
C ASN A 89 0.99 2.97 -10.27
N GLY A 90 0.59 2.54 -11.44
CA GLY A 90 1.27 2.75 -12.72
C GLY A 90 2.31 1.70 -13.08
N LEU A 91 2.59 0.72 -12.21
CA LEU A 91 3.46 -0.40 -12.54
C LEU A 91 2.72 -1.50 -13.30
N SER A 92 3.44 -2.19 -14.18
CA SER A 92 3.01 -3.43 -14.83
C SER A 92 3.06 -4.64 -13.89
N ALA A 93 2.38 -5.74 -14.24
CA ALA A 93 2.41 -6.99 -13.48
C ALA A 93 3.86 -7.50 -13.24
N ALA A 94 4.73 -7.41 -14.25
CA ALA A 94 6.13 -7.81 -14.14
C ALA A 94 6.94 -6.93 -13.16
N GLU A 95 6.65 -5.63 -13.10
CA GLU A 95 7.26 -4.70 -12.15
C GLU A 95 6.77 -4.94 -10.72
N LEU A 96 5.48 -5.25 -10.56
CA LEU A 96 4.92 -5.63 -9.25
C LEU A 96 5.57 -6.91 -8.72
N ALA A 97 5.77 -7.91 -9.58
CA ALA A 97 6.37 -9.18 -9.21
C ALA A 97 7.85 -9.08 -8.77
N THR A 98 8.54 -8.01 -9.16
CA THR A 98 9.94 -7.77 -8.81
C THR A 98 10.12 -6.74 -7.68
N LEU A 99 9.02 -6.26 -7.09
CA LEU A 99 9.06 -5.27 -6.03
C LEU A 99 9.60 -5.85 -4.71
N ASP A 100 10.72 -5.30 -4.24
CA ASP A 100 11.22 -5.55 -2.89
C ASP A 100 10.45 -4.70 -1.87
N LEU A 101 9.37 -5.29 -1.34
CA LEU A 101 8.48 -4.66 -0.38
C LEU A 101 9.18 -4.32 0.96
N PRO A 102 9.97 -5.22 1.58
CA PRO A 102 10.78 -4.87 2.75
C PRO A 102 11.73 -3.69 2.51
N ALA A 103 12.46 -3.66 1.39
CA ALA A 103 13.37 -2.55 1.07
C ALA A 103 12.61 -1.22 0.97
N TRP A 104 11.46 -1.21 0.31
CA TRP A 104 10.61 -0.02 0.22
C TRP A 104 10.23 0.54 1.59
N PHE A 105 9.71 -0.29 2.50
CA PHE A 105 9.34 0.19 3.85
C PHE A 105 10.55 0.52 4.73
N ASN A 106 11.72 -0.09 4.48
CA ASN A 106 12.95 0.28 5.15
C ASN A 106 13.44 1.68 4.73
N GLU A 107 13.40 2.01 3.45
CA GLU A 107 13.75 3.36 2.94
C GLU A 107 12.90 4.47 3.58
N LEU A 108 11.65 4.16 3.92
CA LEU A 108 10.72 5.07 4.57
C LEU A 108 10.92 5.18 6.10
N GLY A 109 11.82 4.37 6.67
CA GLY A 109 11.99 4.24 8.11
C GLY A 109 10.80 3.58 8.81
N LEU A 110 10.02 2.77 8.08
CA LEU A 110 8.83 2.07 8.58
C LEU A 110 9.07 0.57 8.84
N GLY A 111 10.21 0.01 8.41
CA GLY A 111 10.50 -1.42 8.52
C GLY A 111 10.38 -1.99 9.93
N ARG A 112 10.83 -1.25 10.96
CA ARG A 112 10.70 -1.69 12.38
C ARG A 112 9.25 -1.84 12.86
N GLN A 113 8.29 -1.29 12.13
CA GLN A 113 6.86 -1.30 12.46
C GLN A 113 6.11 -2.41 11.74
N LEU A 114 6.79 -3.11 10.84
CA LEU A 114 6.29 -4.28 10.16
C LEU A 114 6.57 -5.50 11.02
N SER A 115 5.68 -5.76 11.98
CA SER A 115 5.65 -7.07 12.64
C SER A 115 5.48 -8.17 11.56
N PRO A 116 5.86 -9.43 11.85
CA PRO A 116 5.71 -10.52 10.89
C PRO A 116 4.30 -10.61 10.28
N SER A 117 3.26 -10.42 11.11
CA SER A 117 1.86 -10.35 10.66
C SER A 117 1.60 -9.24 9.63
N ARG A 118 2.06 -8.01 9.89
CA ARG A 118 1.85 -6.86 8.99
C ARG A 118 2.60 -7.04 7.67
N SER A 119 3.83 -7.56 7.74
CA SER A 119 4.62 -7.91 6.55
C SER A 119 3.89 -8.95 5.71
N ASN A 120 3.36 -10.00 6.33
CA ASN A 120 2.61 -11.05 5.63
C ASN A 120 1.33 -10.49 5.00
N GLY A 121 0.59 -9.66 5.71
CA GLY A 121 -0.61 -9.00 5.18
C GLY A 121 -0.31 -8.13 3.96
N LEU A 122 0.73 -7.28 4.02
CA LEU A 122 1.12 -6.43 2.88
C LEU A 122 1.64 -7.26 1.70
N ASN A 123 2.35 -8.37 1.96
CA ASN A 123 2.74 -9.30 0.90
C ASN A 123 1.51 -9.95 0.24
N ALA A 124 0.50 -10.36 1.02
CA ALA A 124 -0.74 -10.90 0.46
C ALA A 124 -1.48 -9.88 -0.42
N VAL A 125 -1.47 -8.60 -0.01
CA VAL A 125 -2.01 -7.50 -0.82
C VAL A 125 -1.24 -7.36 -2.14
N LEU A 126 0.09 -7.36 -2.10
CA LEU A 126 0.92 -7.27 -3.30
C LEU A 126 0.68 -8.45 -4.25
N GLN A 127 0.58 -9.68 -3.72
CA GLN A 127 0.26 -10.86 -4.52
C GLN A 127 -1.12 -10.75 -5.17
N ARG A 128 -2.12 -10.20 -4.46
CA ARG A 128 -3.44 -9.94 -5.06
C ARG A 128 -3.37 -8.87 -6.15
N MET A 129 -2.55 -7.83 -6.00
CA MET A 129 -2.32 -6.82 -7.05
C MET A 129 -1.73 -7.44 -8.32
N ILE A 130 -0.73 -8.31 -8.17
CA ILE A 130 -0.13 -9.04 -9.30
C ILE A 130 -1.18 -9.88 -10.03
N ALA A 131 -1.97 -10.66 -9.29
CA ALA A 131 -3.03 -11.50 -9.87
C ALA A 131 -4.19 -10.72 -10.52
N LEU A 132 -4.35 -9.44 -10.21
CA LEU A 132 -5.33 -8.55 -10.85
C LEU A 132 -4.75 -7.79 -12.05
N ALA A 133 -3.43 -7.84 -12.23
CA ALA A 133 -2.71 -7.12 -13.28
C ALA A 133 -2.32 -7.99 -14.49
N ASP A 134 -2.50 -9.31 -14.39
CA ASP A 134 -2.47 -10.28 -15.50
C ASP A 134 -3.78 -10.26 -16.30
#